data_AF-A0A7L3QVY8-F1
#
_entry.id   AF-A0A7L3QVY8-F1
#
_cell.length_a   1.000
_cell.length_b   1.000
_cell.length_c   1.000
_cell.angle_alpha   90.00
_cell.angle_beta   90.00
_cell.angle_gamma   90.00
#
_symmetry.space_group_name_H-M   'P 1'
#
loop_
_entity.id
_entity.type
_entity.pdbx_description
1 polymer ?
#
loop_
_entity_poly.entity_id
_entity_poly.type
_entity_poly.pdbx_seq_one_letter_code
_entity_poly.pdbx_strand_id
1 'polypeptide(L)'
;MIMGLMDKVTHIFRQHWSNSFYPLPQQAIGVGSTFEGWHPHEQDVVYRVLVPLSPPPGHAFHLVLDTAGTLQRNFCVLVELLCTCTRKKLWGNMLCFLHHPKEELARRQNPNLLHTLCTGAYLDVKKTVLWFSRFIRVAWLLLPQSHDWHLILQPSRRSCKFQLSKNKESFMVEIIFGVQQEDSDIFVGSQPGEAGIPSTTWLETYAVAEAKFFRHISRQAPQDSCHCKCLQLFAHYLMDVDFSSYALKTVVMHLLNSIPLTEWHRGDFRQRLMDILRYLRCSLEKKQLHHFIIGNKKLPMEISLPSSFRAAKPLNLFQHLASSPYAQKKAMQEYIRLVYQ
;
A
#
# COMPACT_ATOMS: atom_id res chain seq x y z
N MET A 1 9.88 -8.57 13.32
CA MET A 1 11.13 -8.68 12.53
C MET A 1 11.17 -7.70 11.36
N ILE A 2 10.27 -7.79 10.36
CA ILE A 2 10.33 -6.96 9.13
C ILE A 2 10.27 -5.46 9.39
N MET A 3 9.36 -5.00 10.24
CA MET A 3 9.27 -3.57 10.57
C MET A 3 10.57 -3.05 11.18
N GLY A 4 11.16 -3.79 12.13
CA GLY A 4 12.46 -3.43 12.71
C GLY A 4 13.62 -3.47 11.71
N LEU A 5 13.55 -4.31 10.67
CA LEU A 5 14.50 -4.26 9.55
C LEU A 5 14.31 -2.96 8.76
N MET A 6 13.07 -2.65 8.40
CA MET A 6 12.75 -1.44 7.63
C MET A 6 13.11 -0.16 8.40
N ASP A 7 12.92 -0.12 9.71
CA ASP A 7 13.34 1.01 10.55
C ASP A 7 14.86 1.22 10.49
N LYS A 8 15.66 0.14 10.52
CA LYS A 8 17.12 0.23 10.37
C LYS A 8 17.52 0.68 8.97
N VAL A 9 16.86 0.19 7.92
CA VAL A 9 17.09 0.62 6.53
C VAL A 9 16.81 2.11 6.38
N THR A 10 15.68 2.60 6.90
CA THR A 10 15.33 4.02 6.89
C THR A 10 16.31 4.85 7.72
N HIS A 11 16.83 4.32 8.82
CA HIS A 11 17.86 4.99 9.61
C HIS A 11 19.17 5.16 8.84
N ILE A 12 19.68 4.09 8.22
CA ILE A 12 20.86 4.13 7.33
C ILE A 12 20.64 5.15 6.21
N PHE A 13 19.44 5.18 5.63
CA PHE A 13 19.12 6.15 4.59
C PHE A 13 19.30 7.58 5.09
N ARG A 14 18.71 7.92 6.25
CA ARG A 14 18.82 9.26 6.83
C ARG A 14 20.26 9.63 7.17
N GLN A 15 21.08 8.69 7.63
CA GLN A 15 22.48 8.97 7.96
C GLN A 15 23.32 9.29 6.73
N HIS A 16 23.14 8.57 5.63
CA HIS A 16 23.99 8.69 4.44
C HIS A 16 23.44 9.66 3.37
N TRP A 17 22.12 9.92 3.38
CA TRP A 17 21.44 10.65 2.29
C TRP A 17 20.61 11.85 2.78
N SER A 18 20.71 12.26 4.05
CA SER A 18 20.04 13.46 4.58
C SER A 18 20.35 14.74 3.82
N ASN A 19 21.59 14.87 3.31
CA ASN A 19 22.04 16.02 2.52
C ASN A 19 21.89 15.82 1.00
N SER A 20 21.12 14.80 0.58
CA SER A 20 20.88 14.52 -0.84
C SER A 20 19.59 15.17 -1.33
N PHE A 21 19.41 15.22 -2.65
CA PHE A 21 18.18 15.70 -3.30
C PHE A 21 17.27 14.55 -3.75
N TYR A 22 17.33 13.42 -3.05
CA TYR A 22 16.45 12.27 -3.26
C TYR A 22 15.26 12.28 -2.30
N PRO A 23 14.11 11.67 -2.66
CA PRO A 23 12.95 11.59 -1.78
C PRO A 23 13.33 10.91 -0.47
N LEU A 24 12.84 11.44 0.65
CA LEU A 24 13.13 10.92 1.97
C LEU A 24 12.11 9.81 2.31
N PRO A 25 12.54 8.53 2.41
CA PRO A 25 11.68 7.46 2.87
C PRO A 25 11.33 7.68 4.35
N GLN A 26 10.04 7.66 4.64
CA GLN A 26 9.52 7.78 6.00
C GLN A 26 9.44 6.41 6.68
N GLN A 27 8.87 6.41 7.89
CA GLN A 27 8.63 5.16 8.60
C GLN A 27 7.73 4.24 7.76
N ALA A 28 8.18 3.00 7.61
CA ALA A 28 7.44 1.95 6.95
C ALA A 28 6.09 1.69 7.65
N ILE A 29 5.07 1.34 6.87
CA ILE A 29 3.74 0.97 7.34
C ILE A 29 3.44 -0.45 6.86
N GLY A 30 3.25 -1.38 7.79
CA GLY A 30 2.84 -2.75 7.46
C GLY A 30 1.39 -2.76 6.97
N VAL A 31 1.16 -3.34 5.78
CA VAL A 31 -0.15 -3.40 5.12
C VAL A 31 -0.43 -4.80 4.54
N GLY A 32 -1.70 -5.13 4.31
CA GLY A 32 -2.09 -6.40 3.71
C GLY A 32 -2.14 -7.57 4.70
N SER A 33 -2.48 -8.75 4.18
CA SER A 33 -2.94 -9.90 4.97
C SER A 33 -2.02 -10.33 6.10
N THR A 34 -0.70 -10.28 5.89
CA THR A 34 0.29 -10.67 6.90
C THR A 34 0.30 -9.73 8.11
N PHE A 35 0.20 -8.42 7.88
CA PHE A 35 0.14 -7.43 8.98
C PHE A 35 -1.26 -7.26 9.57
N GLU A 36 -2.28 -7.60 8.80
CA GLU A 36 -3.68 -7.61 9.23
C GLU A 36 -4.06 -8.92 9.95
N GLY A 37 -3.15 -9.89 10.02
CA GLY A 37 -3.29 -11.10 10.83
C GLY A 37 -4.08 -12.23 10.18
N TRP A 38 -4.35 -12.16 8.86
CA TRP A 38 -5.16 -13.15 8.16
C TRP A 38 -4.47 -13.82 6.96
N HIS A 39 -3.14 -13.77 6.87
CA HIS A 39 -2.40 -14.53 5.85
C HIS A 39 -2.57 -16.05 6.03
N PRO A 40 -2.75 -16.84 4.94
CA PRO A 40 -2.78 -18.31 5.00
C PRO A 40 -1.44 -18.89 5.47
N HIS A 41 -1.45 -19.86 6.40
CA HIS A 41 -0.24 -20.35 7.06
C HIS A 41 0.68 -21.27 6.21
N GLU A 42 0.18 -21.85 5.12
CA GLU A 42 0.89 -22.87 4.32
C GLU A 42 1.67 -22.30 3.13
N GLN A 43 1.80 -20.97 3.02
CA GLN A 43 2.35 -20.30 1.85
C GLN A 43 3.64 -19.50 2.13
N ASP A 44 4.34 -19.16 1.04
CA ASP A 44 5.43 -18.18 1.07
C ASP A 44 4.89 -16.82 1.56
N VAL A 45 5.16 -16.53 2.83
CA VAL A 45 4.66 -15.32 3.48
C VAL A 45 5.19 -14.08 2.77
N VAL A 46 4.27 -13.27 2.23
CA VAL A 46 4.59 -11.97 1.63
C VAL A 46 4.28 -10.86 2.62
N TYR A 47 5.32 -10.20 3.11
CA TYR A 47 5.19 -8.99 3.92
C TYR A 47 5.12 -7.78 3.00
N ARG A 48 3.94 -7.17 2.90
CA ARG A 48 3.74 -5.92 2.15
C ARG A 48 3.93 -4.72 3.07
N VAL A 49 4.77 -3.80 2.63
CA VAL A 49 5.11 -2.59 3.39
C VAL A 49 4.91 -1.39 2.49
N LEU A 50 4.12 -0.41 2.94
CA LEU A 50 4.06 0.90 2.30
C LEU A 50 5.12 1.81 2.92
N VAL A 51 5.96 2.42 2.09
CA VAL A 51 6.99 3.38 2.50
C VAL A 51 6.61 4.75 1.96
N PRO A 52 6.14 5.68 2.82
CA PRO A 52 5.84 7.03 2.38
C PRO A 52 7.11 7.77 1.93
N LEU A 53 7.00 8.56 0.88
CA LEU A 53 8.07 9.41 0.36
C LEU A 53 7.73 10.87 0.63
N SER A 54 8.66 11.57 1.29
CA SER A 54 8.59 13.02 1.44
C SER A 54 9.48 13.72 0.43
N PRO A 55 9.10 14.91 -0.06
CA PRO A 55 9.93 15.66 -0.99
C PRO A 55 11.27 16.05 -0.34
N PRO A 56 12.37 15.99 -1.11
CA PRO A 56 13.65 16.48 -0.63
C PRO A 56 13.65 18.01 -0.46
N PRO A 57 14.68 18.54 0.21
CA PRO A 57 15.04 19.94 0.17
C PRO A 57 14.85 20.68 -1.15
N GLY A 58 14.09 21.78 -1.13
CA GLY A 58 13.85 22.63 -2.30
C GLY A 58 12.88 22.05 -3.33
N HIS A 59 12.11 21.01 -2.96
CA HIS A 59 11.11 20.40 -3.82
C HIS A 59 9.76 20.33 -3.12
N ALA A 60 8.67 20.26 -3.89
CA ALA A 60 7.33 19.94 -3.44
C ALA A 60 6.74 18.82 -4.30
N PHE A 61 5.91 17.97 -3.69
CA PHE A 61 5.12 16.96 -4.39
C PHE A 61 3.66 17.41 -4.45
N HIS A 62 3.12 17.46 -5.66
CA HIS A 62 1.72 17.77 -5.91
C HIS A 62 1.05 16.58 -6.58
N LEU A 63 -0.10 16.17 -6.03
CA LEU A 63 -0.88 15.07 -6.60
C LEU A 63 -1.82 15.62 -7.68
N VAL A 64 -1.61 15.17 -8.92
CA VAL A 64 -2.46 15.52 -10.06
C VAL A 64 -3.31 14.32 -10.41
N LEU A 65 -4.63 14.44 -10.33
CA LEU A 65 -5.54 13.38 -10.72
C LEU A 65 -5.49 13.18 -12.23
N ASP A 66 -5.25 11.94 -12.66
CA ASP A 66 -5.40 11.55 -14.06
C ASP A 66 -6.89 11.25 -14.31
N THR A 67 -7.52 12.08 -15.14
CA THR A 67 -8.95 11.97 -15.47
C THR A 67 -9.25 10.91 -16.53
N ALA A 68 -8.25 10.18 -17.04
CA ALA A 68 -8.48 9.06 -17.95
C ALA A 68 -9.29 7.96 -17.24
N GLY A 69 -10.52 7.73 -17.72
CA GLY A 69 -11.63 7.01 -17.07
C GLY A 69 -11.38 5.56 -16.66
N THR A 70 -10.55 5.36 -15.65
CA THR A 70 -10.23 4.07 -15.03
C THR A 70 -11.06 3.86 -13.76
N LEU A 71 -11.39 2.59 -13.44
CA LEU A 71 -12.15 2.21 -12.24
C LEU A 71 -11.41 2.52 -10.93
N GLN A 72 -10.08 2.49 -10.96
CA GLN A 72 -9.20 2.94 -9.88
C GLN A 72 -8.66 4.33 -10.21
N ARG A 73 -8.69 5.25 -9.26
CA ARG A 73 -8.21 6.62 -9.49
C ARG A 73 -6.69 6.60 -9.67
N ASN A 74 -6.28 7.10 -10.82
CA ASN A 74 -4.89 7.25 -11.19
C ASN A 74 -4.43 8.67 -10.87
N PHE A 75 -3.18 8.80 -10.45
CA PHE A 75 -2.55 10.07 -10.13
C PHE A 75 -1.18 10.15 -10.79
N CYS A 76 -0.72 11.36 -11.00
CA CYS A 76 0.67 11.67 -11.27
C CYS A 76 1.21 12.50 -10.10
N VAL A 77 2.45 12.24 -9.71
CA VAL A 77 3.14 13.03 -8.68
C VAL A 77 3.98 14.08 -9.39
N LEU A 78 3.50 15.31 -9.46
CA LEU A 78 4.23 16.44 -10.02
C LEU A 78 5.27 16.92 -9.00
N VAL A 79 6.50 17.10 -9.46
CA VAL A 79 7.62 17.61 -8.67
C VAL A 79 7.87 19.06 -9.05
N GLU A 80 7.63 19.97 -8.12
CA GLU A 80 7.90 21.40 -8.29
C GLU A 80 9.19 21.79 -7.56
N LEU A 81 10.01 22.66 -8.17
CA LEU A 81 11.15 23.28 -7.51
C LEU A 81 10.73 24.52 -6.74
N LEU A 82 11.14 24.58 -5.47
CA LEU A 82 10.89 25.71 -4.59
C LEU A 82 12.15 26.56 -4.44
N CYS A 83 11.97 27.89 -4.36
CA CYS A 83 13.08 28.79 -4.06
C CYS A 83 13.57 28.58 -2.62
N THR A 84 14.87 28.33 -2.47
CA THR A 84 15.52 28.16 -1.16
C THR A 84 16.31 29.37 -0.69
N CYS A 85 16.34 30.48 -1.45
CA CYS A 85 17.20 31.65 -1.15
C CYS A 85 16.94 32.28 0.22
N THR A 86 15.68 32.36 0.65
CA THR A 86 15.31 32.90 1.97
C THR A 86 15.58 31.92 3.12
N ARG A 87 15.73 30.63 2.82
CA ARG A 87 15.97 29.54 3.78
C ARG A 87 17.44 29.13 3.88
N LYS A 88 18.35 29.82 3.16
CA LYS A 88 19.81 29.52 3.11
C LYS A 88 20.47 29.37 4.48
N LYS A 89 19.98 30.06 5.53
CA LYS A 89 20.55 29.97 6.89
C LYS A 89 20.34 28.61 7.57
N LEU A 90 19.33 27.82 7.18
CA LEU A 90 18.99 26.57 7.86
C LEU A 90 19.76 25.35 7.33
N TRP A 91 20.07 25.32 6.03
CA TRP A 91 20.50 24.09 5.33
C TRP A 91 21.92 24.12 4.77
N GLY A 92 22.76 25.03 5.30
CA GLY A 92 24.17 25.14 4.90
C GLY A 92 24.34 25.47 3.42
N ASN A 93 25.52 25.21 2.85
CA ASN A 93 26.01 25.58 1.51
C ASN A 93 25.17 25.12 0.29
N MET A 94 23.89 24.76 0.45
CA MET A 94 22.98 24.42 -0.64
C MET A 94 22.72 25.63 -1.56
N LEU A 95 22.97 25.45 -2.85
CA LEU A 95 22.65 26.42 -3.88
C LEU A 95 21.18 26.25 -4.33
N CYS A 96 20.50 27.37 -4.54
CA CYS A 96 19.12 27.37 -5.02
C CYS A 96 19.05 26.94 -6.49
N PHE A 97 18.27 25.89 -6.78
CA PHE A 97 18.10 25.37 -8.14
C PHE A 97 17.44 26.36 -9.12
N LEU A 98 16.72 27.37 -8.62
CA LEU A 98 16.02 28.36 -9.45
C LEU A 98 16.87 29.59 -9.79
N HIS A 99 17.88 29.91 -8.98
CA HIS A 99 18.59 31.19 -9.06
C HIS A 99 20.10 31.06 -9.29
N HIS A 100 20.68 29.87 -9.18
CA HIS A 100 22.08 29.62 -9.55
C HIS A 100 22.18 28.99 -10.94
N PRO A 101 23.23 29.31 -11.71
CA PRO A 101 23.45 28.75 -13.04
C PRO A 101 23.70 27.24 -12.99
N LYS A 102 23.28 26.52 -14.04
CA LYS A 102 23.34 25.05 -14.11
C LYS A 102 24.77 24.51 -13.99
N GLU A 103 25.75 25.24 -14.50
CA GLU A 103 27.17 24.86 -14.48
C GLU A 103 27.74 24.90 -13.06
N GLU A 104 27.34 25.90 -12.26
CA GLU A 104 27.72 26.00 -10.86
C GLU A 104 27.05 24.88 -10.05
N LEU A 105 25.76 24.64 -10.28
CA LEU A 105 25.01 23.56 -9.64
C LEU A 105 25.65 22.20 -9.93
N ALA A 106 25.98 21.91 -11.17
CA ALA A 106 26.59 20.63 -11.58
C ALA A 106 27.98 20.40 -10.95
N ARG A 107 28.73 21.46 -10.66
CA ARG A 107 30.06 21.37 -10.03
C ARG A 107 30.02 21.27 -8.52
N ARG A 108 29.04 21.93 -7.88
CA ARG A 108 29.04 22.15 -6.43
C ARG A 108 28.00 21.31 -5.67
N GLN A 109 27.02 20.70 -6.34
CA GLN A 109 26.02 19.89 -5.66
C GLN A 109 25.47 18.76 -6.54
N ASN A 110 24.86 17.77 -5.87
CA ASN A 110 24.23 16.63 -6.55
C ASN A 110 23.11 17.08 -7.51
N PRO A 111 22.83 16.31 -8.58
CA PRO A 111 21.67 16.56 -9.42
C PRO A 111 20.39 16.58 -8.60
N ASN A 112 19.45 17.45 -8.98
CA ASN A 112 18.14 17.47 -8.34
C ASN A 112 17.31 16.21 -8.69
N LEU A 113 16.17 16.09 -8.02
CA LEU A 113 15.25 14.97 -8.20
C LEU A 113 14.74 14.85 -9.64
N LEU A 114 14.48 15.99 -10.30
CA LEU A 114 13.93 16.05 -11.65
C LEU A 114 14.84 15.36 -12.68
N HIS A 115 16.15 15.48 -12.53
CA HIS A 115 17.11 14.87 -13.43
C HIS A 115 17.34 13.37 -13.17
N THR A 116 16.93 12.85 -12.01
CA THR A 116 17.30 11.50 -11.56
C THR A 116 16.10 10.55 -11.52
N LEU A 117 15.04 10.91 -10.79
CA LEU A 117 13.88 10.03 -10.58
C LEU A 117 12.61 10.48 -11.29
N CYS A 118 12.61 11.63 -11.98
CA CYS A 118 11.45 12.09 -12.74
C CYS A 118 11.54 11.75 -14.23
N THR A 119 10.39 11.64 -14.87
CA THR A 119 10.22 11.66 -16.34
C THR A 119 9.45 12.93 -16.67
N GLY A 120 10.14 13.91 -17.27
CA GLY A 120 9.66 15.29 -17.28
C GLY A 120 9.62 15.86 -15.85
N ALA A 121 8.48 16.43 -15.46
CA ALA A 121 8.24 16.93 -14.10
C ALA A 121 7.58 15.90 -13.17
N TYR A 122 7.30 14.68 -13.65
CA TYR A 122 6.54 13.68 -12.88
C TYR A 122 7.47 12.64 -12.26
N LEU A 123 7.27 12.33 -10.99
CA LEU A 123 8.03 11.28 -10.29
C LEU A 123 7.74 9.91 -10.93
N ASP A 124 8.79 9.27 -11.43
CA ASP A 124 8.69 8.02 -12.17
C ASP A 124 8.82 6.84 -11.21
N VAL A 125 7.80 6.00 -11.17
CA VAL A 125 7.72 4.80 -10.31
C VAL A 125 8.88 3.86 -10.61
N LYS A 126 9.17 3.59 -11.88
CA LYS A 126 10.21 2.63 -12.27
C LYS A 126 11.59 3.14 -11.85
N LYS A 127 11.89 4.43 -12.08
CA LYS A 127 13.16 5.03 -11.64
C LYS A 127 13.29 5.01 -10.12
N THR A 128 12.21 5.32 -9.40
CA THR A 128 12.15 5.30 -7.93
C THR A 128 12.40 3.89 -7.38
N VAL A 129 11.75 2.87 -7.93
CA VAL A 129 11.94 1.46 -7.54
C VAL A 129 13.38 1.00 -7.79
N LEU A 130 13.94 1.33 -8.96
CA LEU A 130 15.33 0.94 -9.30
C LEU A 130 16.35 1.62 -8.39
N TRP A 131 16.16 2.90 -8.11
CA TRP A 131 16.99 3.66 -7.18
C TRP A 131 16.96 3.04 -5.77
N PHE A 132 15.78 2.81 -5.22
CA PHE A 132 15.66 2.26 -3.87
C PHE A 132 16.17 0.83 -3.78
N SER A 133 15.96 0.02 -4.83
CA SER A 133 16.50 -1.34 -4.91
C SER A 133 18.03 -1.37 -4.86
N ARG A 134 18.71 -0.42 -5.53
CA ARG A 134 20.16 -0.26 -5.45
C ARG A 134 20.59 0.16 -4.05
N PHE A 135 19.85 1.09 -3.42
CA PHE A 135 20.09 1.50 -2.05
C PHE A 135 19.97 0.32 -1.07
N ILE A 136 18.93 -0.52 -1.19
CA ILE A 136 18.74 -1.71 -0.34
C ILE A 136 19.94 -2.64 -0.40
N ARG A 137 20.54 -2.87 -1.59
CA ARG A 137 21.74 -3.71 -1.70
C ARG A 137 22.90 -3.17 -0.86
N VAL A 138 23.12 -1.87 -0.90
CA VAL A 138 24.21 -1.23 -0.14
C VAL A 138 23.88 -1.22 1.35
N ALA A 139 22.66 -0.80 1.70
CA ALA A 139 22.19 -0.76 3.09
C ALA A 139 22.23 -2.15 3.74
N TRP A 140 21.92 -3.21 2.99
CA TRP A 140 21.97 -4.59 3.47
C TRP A 140 23.37 -4.97 3.97
N LEU A 141 24.42 -4.59 3.25
CA LEU A 141 25.82 -4.86 3.64
C LEU A 141 26.23 -4.17 4.95
N LEU A 142 25.53 -3.11 5.33
CA LEU A 142 25.78 -2.37 6.57
C LEU A 142 25.00 -2.94 7.77
N LEU A 143 24.07 -3.86 7.53
CA LEU A 143 23.21 -4.40 8.57
C LEU A 143 23.81 -5.67 9.19
N PRO A 144 23.80 -5.83 10.53
CA PRO A 144 24.23 -7.06 11.17
C PRO A 144 23.52 -8.31 10.66
N GLN A 145 22.25 -8.18 10.25
CA GLN A 145 21.45 -9.29 9.73
C GLN A 145 22.00 -9.91 8.45
N SER A 146 22.86 -9.21 7.70
CA SER A 146 23.47 -9.73 6.48
C SER A 146 24.43 -10.92 6.69
N HIS A 147 24.91 -11.13 7.91
CA HIS A 147 25.76 -12.27 8.26
C HIS A 147 24.97 -13.59 8.30
N ASP A 148 23.70 -13.50 8.66
CA ASP A 148 22.83 -14.65 8.95
C ASP A 148 21.78 -14.90 7.86
N TRP A 149 21.41 -13.84 7.13
CA TRP A 149 20.33 -13.84 6.15
C TRP A 149 20.87 -13.50 4.77
N HIS A 150 20.38 -14.21 3.77
CA HIS A 150 20.63 -13.90 2.37
C HIS A 150 19.50 -13.03 1.81
N LEU A 151 19.87 -11.92 1.17
CA LEU A 151 18.93 -11.04 0.49
C LEU A 151 19.04 -11.22 -1.03
N ILE A 152 17.93 -11.63 -1.65
CA ILE A 152 17.82 -11.77 -3.10
C ILE A 152 16.79 -10.77 -3.61
N LEU A 153 17.23 -9.76 -4.36
CA LEU A 153 16.32 -8.84 -5.04
C LEU A 153 15.56 -9.56 -6.15
N GLN A 154 14.25 -9.31 -6.21
CA GLN A 154 13.37 -9.84 -7.25
C GLN A 154 13.07 -8.76 -8.29
N PRO A 155 12.99 -9.11 -9.59
CA PRO A 155 12.69 -8.15 -10.63
C PRO A 155 11.24 -7.65 -10.51
N SER A 156 11.07 -6.33 -10.40
CA SER A 156 9.76 -5.67 -10.44
C SER A 156 9.93 -4.23 -10.92
N ARG A 157 8.93 -3.72 -11.65
CA ARG A 157 8.94 -2.36 -12.21
C ARG A 157 8.15 -1.36 -11.35
N ARG A 158 7.32 -1.86 -10.43
CA ARG A 158 6.29 -1.10 -9.72
C ARG A 158 6.43 -1.20 -8.18
N SER A 159 7.10 -2.24 -7.70
CA SER A 159 7.41 -2.44 -6.29
C SER A 159 8.86 -2.88 -6.12
N CYS A 160 9.47 -2.62 -4.96
CA CYS A 160 10.77 -3.17 -4.63
C CYS A 160 10.55 -4.49 -3.88
N LYS A 161 10.85 -5.62 -4.54
CA LYS A 161 10.66 -6.96 -3.98
C LYS A 161 12.00 -7.58 -3.65
N PHE A 162 12.07 -8.25 -2.51
CA PHE A 162 13.22 -9.07 -2.16
C PHE A 162 12.82 -10.23 -1.27
N GLN A 163 13.54 -11.33 -1.42
CA GLN A 163 13.43 -12.49 -0.55
C GLN A 163 14.54 -12.44 0.48
N LEU A 164 14.18 -12.74 1.72
CA LEU A 164 15.12 -12.99 2.80
C LEU A 164 15.07 -14.46 3.14
N SER A 165 16.21 -15.14 3.13
CA SER A 165 16.32 -16.55 3.49
C SER A 165 17.41 -16.82 4.51
N LYS A 166 17.13 -17.75 5.42
CA LYS A 166 18.07 -18.28 6.42
C LYS A 166 17.75 -19.76 6.62
N ASN A 167 18.67 -20.65 6.28
CA ASN A 167 18.47 -22.11 6.33
C ASN A 167 17.20 -22.55 5.55
N LYS A 168 16.21 -23.12 6.23
CA LYS A 168 14.92 -23.53 5.66
C LYS A 168 13.85 -22.43 5.70
N GLU A 169 14.13 -21.30 6.33
CA GLU A 169 13.20 -20.19 6.43
C GLU A 169 13.41 -19.24 5.27
N SER A 170 12.32 -18.89 4.58
CA SER A 170 12.32 -17.76 3.66
C SER A 170 11.00 -17.04 3.65
N PHE A 171 11.05 -15.72 3.47
CA PHE A 171 9.86 -14.91 3.26
C PHE A 171 10.13 -13.81 2.24
N MET A 172 9.08 -13.38 1.57
CA MET A 172 9.12 -12.32 0.59
C MET A 172 8.74 -11.00 1.25
N VAL A 173 9.48 -9.94 0.94
CA VAL A 173 9.12 -8.57 1.29
C VAL A 173 8.82 -7.82 0.01
N GLU A 174 7.66 -7.16 -0.02
CA GLU A 174 7.26 -6.27 -1.10
C GLU A 174 7.09 -4.85 -0.55
N ILE A 175 7.96 -3.95 -0.99
CA ILE A 175 7.90 -2.53 -0.68
C ILE A 175 7.13 -1.80 -1.78
N ILE A 176 6.09 -1.09 -1.36
CA ILE A 176 5.30 -0.18 -2.17
C ILE A 176 5.64 1.24 -1.73
N PHE A 177 6.00 2.10 -2.67
CA PHE A 177 6.23 3.52 -2.35
C PHE A 177 4.89 4.25 -2.34
N GLY A 178 4.71 5.17 -1.40
CA GLY A 178 3.50 5.97 -1.31
C GLY A 178 3.81 7.46 -1.25
N VAL A 179 2.99 8.29 -1.87
CA VAL A 179 2.91 9.72 -1.54
C VAL A 179 1.58 9.94 -0.83
N GLN A 180 1.65 10.53 0.36
CA GLN A 180 0.47 10.75 1.19
C GLN A 180 -0.42 11.82 0.54
N GLN A 181 -1.72 11.56 0.51
CA GLN A 181 -2.69 12.55 0.09
C GLN A 181 -3.10 13.39 1.31
N GLU A 182 -2.69 14.66 1.30
CA GLU A 182 -2.89 15.56 2.44
C GLU A 182 -2.29 14.93 3.72
N ASP A 183 -2.79 15.28 4.90
CA ASP A 183 -2.42 14.63 6.17
C ASP A 183 -3.37 13.47 6.51
N SER A 184 -3.69 12.63 5.51
CA SER A 184 -4.67 11.54 5.63
C SER A 184 -4.06 10.14 5.54
N ASP A 185 -4.85 9.10 5.79
CA ASP A 185 -4.47 7.69 5.61
C ASP A 185 -4.66 7.17 4.18
N ILE A 186 -4.91 8.09 3.24
CA ILE A 186 -5.02 7.80 1.81
C ILE A 186 -3.68 8.12 1.14
N PHE A 187 -3.22 7.21 0.30
CA PHE A 187 -1.96 7.33 -0.40
C PHE A 187 -2.16 7.11 -1.90
N VAL A 188 -1.27 7.68 -2.70
CA VAL A 188 -1.05 7.21 -4.07
C VAL A 188 0.20 6.32 -4.06
N GLY A 189 0.02 5.07 -4.47
CA GLY A 189 1.00 4.01 -4.35
C GLY A 189 1.63 3.63 -5.68
N SER A 190 2.87 3.15 -5.61
CA SER A 190 3.60 2.60 -6.76
C SER A 190 3.09 1.23 -7.20
N GLN A 191 2.14 0.65 -6.46
CA GLN A 191 1.63 -0.72 -6.60
C GLN A 191 1.33 -1.11 -8.06
N PRO A 192 1.54 -2.38 -8.45
CA PRO A 192 1.26 -2.83 -9.81
C PRO A 192 -0.21 -2.60 -10.15
N GLY A 193 -0.48 -2.03 -11.33
CA GLY A 193 -1.81 -1.93 -11.91
C GLY A 193 -1.91 -2.74 -13.20
N GLU A 194 -2.92 -2.43 -14.02
CA GLU A 194 -3.09 -3.05 -15.34
C GLU A 194 -1.85 -2.90 -16.24
N ALA A 195 -1.67 -3.86 -17.15
CA ALA A 195 -0.57 -3.83 -18.10
C ALA A 195 -0.68 -2.59 -19.00
N GLY A 196 0.45 -1.94 -19.28
CA GLY A 196 0.50 -0.76 -20.16
C GLY A 196 0.32 0.59 -19.46
N ILE A 197 0.12 0.61 -18.14
CA ILE A 197 0.09 1.87 -17.37
C ILE A 197 1.46 2.59 -17.45
N PRO A 198 1.48 3.91 -17.73
CA PRO A 198 2.71 4.70 -17.74
C PRO A 198 3.52 4.58 -16.44
N SER A 199 4.85 4.68 -16.53
CA SER A 199 5.73 4.64 -15.35
C SER A 199 5.56 5.84 -14.41
N THR A 200 4.93 6.92 -14.88
CA THR A 200 4.61 8.12 -14.09
C THR A 200 3.27 8.03 -13.36
N THR A 201 2.47 6.98 -13.60
CA THR A 201 1.16 6.82 -12.98
C THR A 201 1.28 6.12 -11.61
N TRP A 202 0.71 6.73 -10.58
CA TRP A 202 0.56 6.24 -9.23
C TRP A 202 -0.91 5.90 -8.97
N LEU A 203 -1.20 4.85 -8.22
CA LEU A 203 -2.57 4.36 -8.01
C LEU A 203 -3.06 4.73 -6.63
N GLU A 204 -4.27 5.27 -6.49
CA GLU A 204 -4.89 5.50 -5.18
C GLU A 204 -4.98 4.16 -4.41
N THR A 205 -4.56 4.18 -3.14
CA THR A 205 -4.56 3.02 -2.27
C THR A 205 -5.12 3.37 -0.89
N TYR A 206 -5.91 2.44 -0.36
CA TYR A 206 -6.57 2.54 0.93
C TYR A 206 -5.95 1.58 1.95
N ALA A 207 -4.87 0.90 1.58
CA ALA A 207 -4.27 -0.17 2.37
C ALA A 207 -3.82 0.28 3.77
N VAL A 208 -3.40 1.54 3.93
CA VAL A 208 -3.04 2.10 5.24
C VAL A 208 -4.27 2.30 6.12
N ALA A 209 -5.35 2.88 5.57
CA ALA A 209 -6.62 3.04 6.27
C ALA A 209 -7.22 1.67 6.66
N GLU A 210 -7.16 0.68 5.76
CA GLU A 210 -7.59 -0.69 6.03
C GLU A 210 -6.74 -1.36 7.12
N ALA A 211 -5.42 -1.24 7.06
CA ALA A 211 -4.52 -1.77 8.08
C ALA A 211 -4.77 -1.13 9.45
N LYS A 212 -5.05 0.18 9.49
CA LYS A 212 -5.47 0.87 10.72
C LYS A 212 -6.81 0.36 11.24
N PHE A 213 -7.78 0.07 10.36
CA PHE A 213 -9.04 -0.54 10.75
C PHE A 213 -8.81 -1.91 11.42
N PHE A 214 -8.07 -2.83 10.79
CA PHE A 214 -7.78 -4.13 11.39
C PHE A 214 -7.02 -4.02 12.71
N ARG A 215 -6.09 -3.05 12.83
CA ARG A 215 -5.40 -2.76 14.08
C ARG A 215 -6.36 -2.27 15.17
N HIS A 216 -7.30 -1.39 14.81
CA HIS A 216 -8.33 -0.88 15.73
C HIS A 216 -9.23 -2.02 16.24
N ILE A 217 -9.65 -2.93 15.34
CA ILE A 217 -10.41 -4.13 15.70
C ILE A 217 -9.60 -5.03 16.62
N SER A 218 -8.34 -5.32 16.28
CA SER A 218 -7.47 -6.23 17.06
C SER A 218 -7.22 -5.74 18.49
N ARG A 219 -7.25 -4.43 18.73
CA ARG A 219 -7.09 -3.85 20.08
C ARG A 219 -8.32 -4.03 20.98
N GLN A 220 -9.50 -4.21 20.39
CA GLN A 220 -10.78 -4.27 21.10
C GLN A 220 -11.43 -5.64 21.06
N ALA A 221 -11.03 -6.49 20.12
CA ALA A 221 -11.57 -7.82 19.97
C ALA A 221 -11.23 -8.70 21.19
N PRO A 222 -12.12 -9.63 21.57
CA PRO A 222 -11.81 -10.65 22.56
C PRO A 222 -10.54 -11.44 22.20
N GLN A 223 -9.81 -11.93 23.21
CA GLN A 223 -8.57 -12.68 23.00
C GLN A 223 -8.75 -13.94 22.14
N ASP A 224 -9.92 -14.56 22.22
CA ASP A 224 -10.27 -15.77 21.46
C ASP A 224 -10.99 -15.46 20.14
N SER A 225 -10.97 -14.20 19.69
CA SER A 225 -11.74 -13.77 18.53
C SER A 225 -11.37 -14.52 17.25
N CYS A 226 -12.38 -14.83 16.44
CA CYS A 226 -12.27 -15.66 15.25
C CYS A 226 -12.21 -14.86 13.93
N HIS A 227 -12.30 -13.53 13.97
CA HIS A 227 -12.42 -12.69 12.75
C HIS A 227 -11.29 -12.92 11.73
N CYS A 228 -10.03 -12.92 12.18
CA CYS A 228 -8.90 -13.22 11.30
C CYS A 228 -8.92 -14.66 10.81
N LYS A 229 -9.31 -15.63 11.66
CA LYS A 229 -9.41 -17.05 11.27
C LYS A 229 -10.46 -17.26 10.18
N CYS A 230 -11.57 -16.51 10.20
CA CYS A 230 -12.57 -16.55 9.14
C CYS A 230 -11.97 -16.11 7.80
N LEU A 231 -11.21 -15.00 7.79
CA LEU A 231 -10.51 -14.55 6.59
C LEU A 231 -9.44 -15.52 6.13
N GLN A 232 -8.65 -16.09 7.04
CA GLN A 232 -7.61 -17.08 6.72
C GLN A 232 -8.20 -18.30 6.02
N LEU A 233 -9.30 -18.83 6.55
CA LEU A 233 -9.98 -20.00 6.01
C LEU A 233 -10.41 -19.76 4.56
N PHE A 234 -11.13 -18.66 4.30
CA PHE A 234 -11.56 -18.34 2.93
C PHE A 234 -10.39 -17.95 2.03
N ALA A 235 -9.38 -17.22 2.53
CA ALA A 235 -8.20 -16.89 1.74
C ALA A 235 -7.44 -18.13 1.27
N HIS A 236 -7.43 -19.21 2.08
CA HIS A 236 -6.91 -20.51 1.70
C HIS A 236 -7.76 -21.17 0.61
N TYR A 237 -9.09 -21.24 0.75
CA TYR A 237 -9.96 -21.82 -0.28
C TYR A 237 -9.96 -21.05 -1.61
N LEU A 238 -9.82 -19.72 -1.54
CA LEU A 238 -9.76 -18.86 -2.71
C LEU A 238 -8.49 -19.01 -3.54
N MET A 239 -7.52 -19.83 -3.13
CA MET A 239 -6.33 -20.10 -3.94
C MET A 239 -6.65 -20.97 -5.16
N ASP A 240 -7.70 -21.79 -5.08
CA ASP A 240 -8.15 -22.69 -6.14
C ASP A 240 -9.26 -22.09 -7.02
N VAL A 241 -9.64 -20.83 -6.75
CA VAL A 241 -10.76 -20.15 -7.41
C VAL A 241 -10.34 -18.72 -7.76
N ASP A 242 -10.67 -18.24 -8.96
CA ASP A 242 -10.35 -16.88 -9.46
C ASP A 242 -11.12 -15.75 -8.73
N PHE A 243 -11.49 -15.92 -7.47
CA PHE A 243 -12.34 -14.98 -6.75
C PHE A 243 -11.53 -14.02 -5.88
N SER A 244 -11.94 -12.74 -5.86
CA SER A 244 -11.15 -11.67 -5.26
C SER A 244 -11.08 -11.76 -3.73
N SER A 245 -9.88 -12.05 -3.21
CA SER A 245 -9.58 -11.96 -1.76
C SER A 245 -9.87 -10.57 -1.19
N TYR A 246 -9.77 -9.53 -2.00
CA TYR A 246 -10.11 -8.16 -1.62
C TYR A 246 -11.63 -7.94 -1.42
N ALA A 247 -12.47 -8.59 -2.23
CA ALA A 247 -13.92 -8.54 -2.04
C ALA A 247 -14.32 -9.20 -0.71
N LEU A 248 -13.75 -10.37 -0.42
CA LEU A 248 -13.96 -11.05 0.86
C LEU A 248 -13.49 -10.21 2.06
N LYS A 249 -12.29 -9.63 1.98
CA LYS A 249 -11.77 -8.69 2.99
C LYS A 249 -12.79 -7.57 3.23
N THR A 250 -13.30 -6.97 2.16
CA THR A 250 -14.29 -5.89 2.24
C THR A 250 -15.58 -6.35 2.93
N VAL A 251 -16.08 -7.54 2.63
CA VAL A 251 -17.25 -8.13 3.32
C VAL A 251 -17.00 -8.26 4.82
N VAL A 252 -15.84 -8.82 5.21
CA VAL A 252 -15.51 -8.98 6.63
C VAL A 252 -15.37 -7.64 7.34
N MET A 253 -14.79 -6.63 6.69
CA MET A 253 -14.73 -5.28 7.26
C MET A 253 -16.12 -4.69 7.50
N HIS A 254 -17.07 -4.86 6.57
CA HIS A 254 -18.47 -4.44 6.76
C HIS A 254 -19.16 -5.17 7.91
N LEU A 255 -18.92 -6.48 8.04
CA LEU A 255 -19.46 -7.29 9.13
C LEU A 255 -18.86 -6.86 10.47
N LEU A 256 -17.54 -6.64 10.56
CA LEU A 256 -16.87 -6.11 11.75
C LEU A 256 -17.36 -4.73 12.17
N ASN A 257 -17.85 -3.94 11.21
CA ASN A 257 -18.41 -2.62 11.46
C ASN A 257 -19.91 -2.65 11.84
N SER A 258 -20.56 -3.81 11.72
CA SER A 258 -22.01 -3.96 11.93
C SER A 258 -22.37 -4.90 13.08
N ILE A 259 -21.55 -5.92 13.32
CA ILE A 259 -21.72 -6.92 14.38
C ILE A 259 -20.80 -6.56 15.55
N PRO A 260 -21.31 -6.46 16.78
CA PRO A 260 -20.50 -6.23 17.98
C PRO A 260 -19.31 -7.19 18.09
N LEU A 261 -18.14 -6.69 18.50
CA LEU A 261 -16.93 -7.51 18.63
C LEU A 261 -17.05 -8.66 19.64
N THR A 262 -17.98 -8.55 20.59
CA THR A 262 -18.37 -9.60 21.54
C THR A 262 -19.08 -10.78 20.89
N GLU A 263 -19.44 -10.71 19.61
CA GLU A 263 -20.06 -11.83 18.85
C GLU A 263 -19.09 -12.46 17.84
N TRP A 264 -17.79 -12.23 18.04
CA TRP A 264 -16.72 -12.81 17.22
C TRP A 264 -15.88 -13.81 18.02
N HIS A 265 -16.42 -14.44 19.06
CA HIS A 265 -15.69 -15.43 19.86
C HIS A 265 -15.42 -16.70 19.07
N ARG A 266 -14.56 -17.58 19.60
CA ARG A 266 -14.29 -18.89 18.98
C ARG A 266 -15.60 -19.70 18.79
N GLY A 267 -16.54 -19.60 19.72
CA GLY A 267 -17.83 -20.30 19.64
C GLY A 267 -18.71 -19.85 18.46
N ASP A 268 -18.58 -18.59 18.05
CA ASP A 268 -19.35 -18.01 16.96
C ASP A 268 -18.76 -18.29 15.57
N PHE A 269 -17.60 -18.94 15.50
CA PHE A 269 -16.83 -19.09 14.27
C PHE A 269 -17.67 -19.60 13.08
N ARG A 270 -18.44 -20.67 13.28
CA ARG A 270 -19.31 -21.23 12.24
C ARG A 270 -20.38 -20.24 11.79
N GLN A 271 -21.00 -19.53 12.72
CA GLN A 271 -22.00 -18.50 12.42
C GLN A 271 -21.37 -17.35 11.61
N ARG A 272 -20.18 -16.89 12.00
CA ARG A 272 -19.44 -15.84 11.28
C ARG A 272 -19.09 -16.25 9.85
N LEU A 273 -18.68 -17.50 9.62
CA LEU A 273 -18.46 -18.02 8.26
C LEU A 273 -19.74 -17.97 7.42
N MET A 274 -20.88 -18.41 7.98
CA MET A 274 -22.16 -18.37 7.29
C MET A 274 -22.62 -16.94 7.00
N ASP A 275 -22.38 -16.00 7.91
CA ASP A 275 -22.73 -14.59 7.71
C ASP A 275 -21.87 -13.95 6.62
N ILE A 276 -20.58 -14.31 6.52
CA ILE A 276 -19.70 -13.89 5.42
C ILE A 276 -20.22 -14.42 4.07
N LEU A 277 -20.51 -15.73 3.98
CA LEU A 277 -21.04 -16.32 2.75
C LEU A 277 -22.39 -15.70 2.36
N ARG A 278 -23.29 -15.50 3.32
CA ARG A 278 -24.59 -14.87 3.09
C ARG A 278 -24.44 -13.44 2.59
N TYR A 279 -23.60 -12.64 3.24
CA TYR A 279 -23.34 -11.27 2.82
C TYR A 279 -22.77 -11.25 1.39
N LEU A 280 -21.77 -12.09 1.11
CA LEU A 280 -21.13 -12.19 -0.20
C LEU A 280 -22.15 -12.57 -1.29
N ARG A 281 -22.99 -13.57 -1.04
CA ARG A 281 -24.07 -13.98 -1.94
C ARG A 281 -25.02 -12.83 -2.24
N CYS A 282 -25.51 -12.15 -1.20
CA CYS A 282 -26.41 -11.00 -1.37
C CYS A 282 -25.75 -9.87 -2.17
N SER A 283 -24.46 -9.61 -1.93
CA SER A 283 -23.69 -8.64 -2.70
C SER A 283 -23.55 -9.03 -4.17
N LEU A 284 -23.33 -10.30 -4.47
CA LEU A 284 -23.28 -10.80 -5.84
C LEU A 284 -24.65 -10.70 -6.51
N GLU A 285 -25.73 -11.18 -5.88
CA GLU A 285 -27.10 -11.10 -6.40
C GLU A 285 -27.52 -9.66 -6.71
N LYS A 286 -27.19 -8.71 -5.83
CA LYS A 286 -27.43 -7.28 -6.01
C LYS A 286 -26.41 -6.57 -6.90
N LYS A 287 -25.33 -7.26 -7.30
CA LYS A 287 -24.20 -6.71 -8.08
C LYS A 287 -23.58 -5.49 -7.40
N GLN A 288 -23.56 -5.52 -6.07
CA GLN A 288 -23.22 -4.39 -5.23
C GLN A 288 -22.40 -4.82 -4.01
N LEU A 289 -21.17 -4.34 -3.98
CA LEU A 289 -20.30 -4.40 -2.81
C LEU A 289 -19.61 -3.05 -2.67
N HIS A 290 -20.03 -2.26 -1.69
CA HIS A 290 -19.44 -0.96 -1.48
C HIS A 290 -18.03 -1.07 -0.90
N HIS A 291 -17.12 -0.25 -1.38
CA HIS A 291 -15.79 -0.07 -0.82
C HIS A 291 -15.92 0.30 0.67
N PHE A 292 -15.12 -0.32 1.52
CA PHE A 292 -15.28 -0.15 2.98
C PHE A 292 -14.88 1.26 3.48
N ILE A 293 -13.83 1.85 2.92
CA ILE A 293 -13.30 3.16 3.34
C ILE A 293 -14.10 4.35 2.76
N ILE A 294 -14.55 4.28 1.51
CA ILE A 294 -15.17 5.40 0.80
C ILE A 294 -16.66 5.49 1.12
N GLY A 295 -17.12 6.65 1.60
CA GLY A 295 -18.52 6.89 1.95
C GLY A 295 -18.99 6.21 3.25
N ASN A 296 -18.09 5.56 3.99
CA ASN A 296 -18.41 4.94 5.27
C ASN A 296 -18.31 5.96 6.42
N LYS A 297 -19.45 6.30 7.00
CA LYS A 297 -19.57 7.29 8.07
C LYS A 297 -19.27 6.73 9.47
N LYS A 298 -19.11 5.41 9.61
CA LYS A 298 -18.89 4.72 10.89
C LYS A 298 -17.43 4.29 11.11
N LEU A 299 -16.50 4.89 10.38
CA LEU A 299 -15.08 4.55 10.55
C LEU A 299 -14.55 5.04 11.92
N PRO A 300 -13.64 4.29 12.55
CA PRO A 300 -12.93 4.73 13.74
C PRO A 300 -12.27 6.09 13.58
N MET A 301 -12.26 6.91 14.65
CA MET A 301 -11.67 8.26 14.62
C MET A 301 -10.17 8.28 14.33
N GLU A 302 -9.46 7.17 14.61
CA GLU A 302 -8.03 6.99 14.34
C GLU A 302 -7.68 6.95 12.84
N ILE A 303 -8.69 6.76 11.99
CA ILE A 303 -8.56 6.74 10.53
C ILE A 303 -8.87 8.14 9.98
N SER A 304 -7.82 8.84 9.58
CA SER A 304 -7.88 10.16 8.98
C SER A 304 -8.18 10.02 7.49
N LEU A 305 -9.24 10.64 7.01
CA LEU A 305 -9.60 10.65 5.59
C LEU A 305 -9.79 12.09 5.12
N PRO A 306 -9.52 12.40 3.84
CA PRO A 306 -9.89 13.70 3.28
C PRO A 306 -11.41 13.91 3.39
N SER A 307 -11.84 15.15 3.55
CA SER A 307 -13.26 15.50 3.80
C SER A 307 -14.21 14.96 2.71
N SER A 308 -13.74 14.95 1.46
CA SER A 308 -14.47 14.43 0.31
C SER A 308 -14.82 12.94 0.43
N PHE A 309 -14.02 12.14 1.13
CA PHE A 309 -14.22 10.68 1.23
C PHE A 309 -15.38 10.30 2.15
N ARG A 310 -15.62 11.05 3.22
CA ARG A 310 -16.74 10.79 4.15
C ARG A 310 -18.09 11.16 3.55
N ALA A 311 -18.11 12.19 2.69
CA ALA A 311 -19.31 12.66 2.00
C ALA A 311 -19.54 11.97 0.64
N ALA A 312 -18.53 11.26 0.11
CA ALA A 312 -18.62 10.60 -1.18
C ALA A 312 -19.71 9.51 -1.21
N LYS A 313 -20.29 9.33 -2.40
CA LYS A 313 -21.10 8.14 -2.69
C LYS A 313 -20.20 6.90 -2.55
N PRO A 314 -20.63 5.85 -1.83
CA PRO A 314 -19.84 4.63 -1.70
C PRO A 314 -19.51 4.03 -3.07
N LEU A 315 -18.22 3.80 -3.32
CA LEU A 315 -17.74 3.20 -4.56
C LEU A 315 -18.19 1.74 -4.64
N ASN A 316 -18.80 1.30 -5.72
CA ASN A 316 -19.20 -0.10 -5.90
C ASN A 316 -18.07 -0.93 -6.53
N LEU A 317 -17.46 -1.84 -5.78
CA LEU A 317 -16.44 -2.77 -6.27
C LEU A 317 -17.00 -3.74 -7.33
N PHE A 318 -18.30 -4.04 -7.26
CA PHE A 318 -19.00 -4.94 -8.20
C PHE A 318 -19.66 -4.19 -9.36
N GLN A 319 -19.26 -2.94 -9.63
CA GLN A 319 -19.81 -2.16 -10.74
C GLN A 319 -19.68 -2.89 -12.08
N HIS A 320 -18.56 -3.59 -12.32
CA HIS A 320 -18.33 -4.37 -13.53
C HIS A 320 -19.31 -5.56 -13.70
N LEU A 321 -19.83 -6.11 -12.60
CA LEU A 321 -20.83 -7.18 -12.62
C LEU A 321 -22.20 -6.66 -13.09
N ALA A 322 -22.53 -5.41 -12.77
CA ALA A 322 -23.73 -4.75 -13.28
C ALA A 322 -23.68 -4.58 -14.81
N SER A 323 -22.48 -4.32 -15.35
CA SER A 323 -22.26 -4.09 -16.78
C SER A 323 -22.08 -5.35 -17.63
N SER A 324 -21.81 -6.52 -17.03
CA SER A 324 -21.54 -7.76 -17.77
C SER A 324 -22.27 -8.98 -17.17
N PRO A 325 -23.30 -9.53 -17.87
CA PRO A 325 -23.97 -10.76 -17.46
C PRO A 325 -23.03 -11.97 -17.36
N TYR A 326 -22.02 -12.02 -18.22
CA TYR A 326 -21.00 -13.07 -18.18
C TYR A 326 -20.16 -12.98 -16.91
N ALA A 327 -19.66 -11.78 -16.56
CA ALA A 327 -18.89 -11.56 -15.34
C ALA A 327 -19.71 -11.92 -14.10
N GLN A 328 -21.00 -11.54 -14.09
CA GLN A 328 -21.92 -11.92 -13.02
C GLN A 328 -22.09 -13.44 -12.89
N LYS A 329 -22.31 -14.14 -14.02
CA LYS A 329 -22.45 -15.60 -14.01
C LYS A 329 -21.17 -16.29 -13.54
N LYS A 330 -20.01 -15.82 -14.00
CA LYS A 330 -18.70 -16.33 -13.56
C LYS A 330 -18.51 -16.16 -12.05
N ALA A 331 -18.74 -14.95 -11.53
CA ALA A 331 -18.60 -14.66 -10.10
C ALA A 331 -19.56 -15.49 -9.23
N MET A 332 -20.79 -15.76 -9.72
CA MET A 332 -21.72 -16.65 -9.03
C MET A 332 -21.28 -18.12 -9.06
N GLN A 333 -20.70 -18.60 -10.16
CA GLN A 333 -20.14 -19.95 -10.23
C GLN A 333 -18.93 -20.12 -9.30
N GLU A 334 -18.07 -19.12 -9.21
CA GLU A 334 -16.95 -19.07 -8.28
C GLU A 334 -17.43 -19.09 -6.82
N TYR A 335 -18.49 -18.34 -6.49
CA TYR A 335 -19.14 -18.41 -5.18
C TYR A 335 -19.68 -19.81 -4.86
N ILE A 336 -20.34 -20.47 -5.81
CA ILE A 336 -20.85 -21.84 -5.60
C ILE A 336 -19.69 -22.79 -5.31
N ARG A 337 -18.58 -22.69 -6.03
CA ARG A 337 -17.38 -23.50 -5.75
C ARG A 337 -16.85 -23.27 -4.34
N LEU A 338 -16.83 -22.02 -3.88
CA LEU A 338 -16.41 -21.67 -2.51
C LEU A 338 -17.29 -22.31 -1.42
N VAL A 339 -18.58 -22.56 -1.70
CA VAL A 339 -19.53 -23.11 -0.72
C VAL A 339 -19.53 -24.64 -0.67
N TYR A 340 -19.21 -25.31 -1.79
CA TYR A 340 -19.38 -26.77 -1.95
C TYR A 340 -18.07 -27.55 -2.09
N GLN A 341 -16.91 -26.93 -1.83
CA GLN A 341 -15.64 -27.61 -1.57
C GLN A 341 -15.58 -28.01 -0.09
#